data_AF-S5W1J0-F1
#
_entry.id   AF-S5W1J0-F1
#
_cell.length_a   1.000
_cell.length_b   1.000
_cell.length_c   1.000
_cell.angle_alpha   90.00
_cell.angle_beta   90.00
_cell.angle_gamma   90.00
#
_symmetry.space_group_name_H-M   'P 1'
#
loop_
_entity.id
_entity.type
_entity.pdbx_description
1 polymer ?
#
loop_
_entity_poly.entity_id
_entity_poly.type
_entity_poly.pdbx_seq_one_letter_code
_entity_poly.pdbx_strand_id
1 'polypeptide(L)'
;MGGFTNPVFGGNVLIRPAVRSPNYVAGSTGWSINRDGSAEFNNIVIRNGTTQGGVSLYYNGTPALGNLILSIAAAAGTDPFGNAYAAGLTLYDPTGTINLDGTAATWNATPSGAGIQVAVGGGSVLMQFSPTVVSGVTWNNGATGATTQSRLGTNTPLVFIESPTNSATPGATATLSLYGGPQTSNGDVLSEAIVDAARTWINSNAAWVTGAWTKLNEAWQTPASLGTGWAAGPSGGTVQPLQFRTDAMDNLVIDGAVHTTSTTPAATIFTLPTGYRPKVTRRSPGVSNSGGTATARYAEINSNGNVSINANIATASTDVYFEVSVPLGNIT
;
A
#
# COMPACT_ATOMS: atom_id res chain seq x y z
N MET A 1 5.01 -40.67 -78.01
CA MET A 1 4.84 -39.49 -77.13
C MET A 1 5.78 -38.42 -77.64
N GLY A 2 5.24 -37.31 -78.16
CA GLY A 2 6.06 -36.16 -78.56
C GLY A 2 6.52 -35.42 -77.31
N GLY A 3 7.78 -35.61 -76.92
CA GLY A 3 8.39 -34.82 -75.85
C GLY A 3 8.61 -33.37 -76.29
N PHE A 4 8.74 -32.46 -75.33
CA PHE A 4 9.23 -31.11 -75.60
C PHE A 4 10.58 -31.20 -76.32
N THR A 5 10.79 -30.41 -77.37
CA THR A 5 12.07 -30.33 -78.09
C THR A 5 13.21 -29.84 -77.20
N ASN A 6 12.86 -29.17 -76.10
CA ASN A 6 13.77 -28.65 -75.09
C ASN A 6 13.22 -28.96 -73.68
N PRO A 7 13.42 -30.18 -73.16
CA PRO A 7 12.89 -30.54 -71.86
C PRO A 7 13.63 -29.78 -70.74
N VAL A 8 12.86 -29.37 -69.73
CA VAL A 8 13.37 -28.78 -68.48
C VAL A 8 13.65 -29.87 -67.44
N PHE A 9 12.88 -30.95 -67.47
CA PHE A 9 13.00 -32.10 -66.57
C PHE A 9 13.31 -33.39 -67.32
N GLY A 10 14.09 -34.26 -66.71
CA GLY A 10 14.28 -35.66 -67.08
C GLY A 10 13.76 -36.55 -65.96
N GLY A 11 12.56 -37.12 -66.11
CA GLY A 11 11.85 -37.71 -64.98
C GLY A 11 11.54 -36.65 -63.91
N ASN A 12 11.99 -36.88 -62.67
CA ASN A 12 11.77 -35.97 -61.53
C ASN A 12 12.96 -35.04 -61.26
N VAL A 13 13.96 -34.99 -62.15
CA VAL A 13 15.19 -34.21 -61.95
C VAL A 13 15.26 -33.05 -62.92
N LEU A 14 15.66 -31.87 -62.42
CA LEU A 14 15.93 -30.70 -63.25
C LEU A 14 17.21 -30.96 -64.09
N ILE A 15 17.07 -31.06 -65.41
CA ILE A 15 18.21 -31.31 -66.32
C ILE A 15 18.78 -30.02 -66.91
N ARG A 16 18.26 -28.86 -66.54
CA ARG A 16 18.83 -27.54 -66.85
C ARG A 16 19.63 -27.02 -65.66
N PRO A 17 20.63 -26.14 -65.85
CA PRO A 17 21.35 -25.56 -64.72
C PRO A 17 20.43 -24.80 -63.75
N ALA A 18 19.41 -24.13 -64.29
CA ALA A 18 18.38 -23.42 -63.54
C ALA A 18 17.09 -23.23 -64.35
N VAL A 19 15.97 -22.96 -63.66
CA VAL A 19 14.75 -22.35 -64.19
C VAL A 19 14.65 -20.95 -63.61
N ARG A 20 14.35 -19.94 -64.44
CA ARG A 20 14.41 -18.53 -64.05
C ARG A 20 13.23 -17.75 -64.61
N SER A 21 12.81 -16.71 -63.91
CA SER A 21 11.92 -15.69 -64.48
C SER A 21 12.60 -14.94 -65.62
N PRO A 22 11.86 -14.40 -66.61
CA PRO A 22 12.44 -13.62 -67.70
C PRO A 22 13.30 -12.42 -67.27
N ASN A 23 12.98 -11.80 -66.13
CA ASN A 23 13.66 -10.62 -65.58
C ASN A 23 14.63 -10.95 -64.42
N TYR A 24 15.13 -12.18 -64.34
CA TYR A 24 16.02 -12.58 -63.25
C TYR A 24 17.37 -11.84 -63.30
N VAL A 25 17.69 -11.14 -62.21
CA VAL A 25 19.00 -10.56 -61.89
C VAL A 25 19.30 -10.91 -60.44
N ALA A 26 20.39 -11.64 -60.20
CA ALA A 26 20.76 -12.12 -58.87
C ALA A 26 20.89 -10.97 -57.85
N GLY A 27 20.34 -11.16 -56.66
CA GLY A 27 20.26 -10.22 -55.55
C GLY A 27 19.33 -9.02 -55.78
N SER A 28 18.58 -8.96 -56.89
CA SER A 28 17.86 -7.74 -57.27
C SER A 28 16.44 -7.97 -57.79
N THR A 29 16.24 -8.75 -58.87
CA THR A 29 14.92 -8.90 -59.48
C THR A 29 14.64 -10.33 -59.93
N GLY A 30 13.36 -10.70 -59.97
CA GLY A 30 12.91 -11.99 -60.48
C GLY A 30 13.12 -13.15 -59.51
N TRP A 31 13.21 -14.36 -60.04
CA TRP A 31 13.46 -15.59 -59.28
C TRP A 31 14.27 -16.62 -60.09
N SER A 32 14.99 -17.49 -59.38
CA SER A 32 15.66 -18.66 -59.93
C SER A 32 15.50 -19.89 -59.04
N ILE A 33 15.42 -21.07 -59.65
CA ILE A 33 15.53 -22.38 -59.00
C ILE A 33 16.66 -23.12 -59.70
N ASN A 34 17.73 -23.42 -58.96
CA ASN A 34 18.95 -23.99 -59.50
C ASN A 34 18.97 -25.51 -59.29
N ARG A 35 19.76 -26.21 -60.13
CA ARG A 35 19.87 -27.67 -60.08
C ARG A 35 20.49 -28.18 -58.76
N ASP A 36 21.29 -27.35 -58.10
CA ASP A 36 21.92 -27.66 -56.81
C ASP A 36 20.96 -27.57 -55.61
N GLY A 37 19.69 -27.21 -55.85
CA GLY A 37 18.65 -27.07 -54.82
C GLY A 37 18.57 -25.66 -54.23
N SER A 38 19.50 -24.76 -54.56
CA SER A 38 19.37 -23.35 -54.19
C SER A 38 18.25 -22.68 -54.98
N ALA A 39 17.61 -21.70 -54.36
CA ALA A 39 16.61 -20.88 -55.01
C ALA A 39 16.70 -19.45 -54.48
N GLU A 40 16.37 -18.50 -55.36
CA GLU A 40 16.33 -17.09 -55.04
C GLU A 40 15.01 -16.51 -55.49
N PHE A 41 14.32 -15.80 -54.61
CA PHE A 41 13.06 -15.14 -54.92
C PHE A 41 13.13 -13.70 -54.40
N ASN A 42 12.99 -12.72 -55.30
CA ASN A 42 12.87 -11.33 -54.87
C ASN A 42 11.53 -11.06 -54.15
N ASN A 43 10.48 -11.79 -54.52
CA ASN A 43 9.19 -11.77 -53.84
C ASN A 43 8.59 -13.19 -53.85
N ILE A 44 8.20 -13.68 -52.67
CA ILE A 44 7.56 -14.98 -52.51
C ILE A 44 6.34 -14.85 -51.60
N VAL A 45 5.24 -15.46 -52.02
CA VAL A 45 4.06 -15.67 -51.18
C VAL A 45 3.91 -17.16 -50.95
N ILE A 46 4.14 -17.61 -49.71
CA ILE A 46 3.96 -18.99 -49.31
C ILE A 46 2.52 -19.15 -48.80
N ARG A 47 1.67 -19.86 -49.53
CA ARG A 47 0.28 -20.14 -49.13
C ARG A 47 0.19 -21.54 -48.54
N ASN A 48 -0.34 -21.65 -47.33
CA ASN A 48 -0.53 -22.92 -46.63
C ASN A 48 0.76 -23.77 -46.48
N GLY A 49 1.94 -23.14 -46.53
CA GLY A 49 3.23 -23.83 -46.40
C GLY A 49 3.77 -23.77 -44.98
N THR A 50 4.67 -24.71 -44.67
CA THR A 50 5.47 -24.69 -43.43
C THR A 50 6.94 -24.57 -43.79
N THR A 51 7.68 -23.78 -43.03
CA THR A 51 9.15 -23.79 -43.08
C THR A 51 9.64 -24.96 -42.21
N GLN A 52 10.13 -26.04 -42.82
CA GLN A 52 10.68 -27.18 -42.08
C GLN A 52 12.20 -27.07 -41.94
N GLY A 53 12.66 -26.69 -40.76
CA GLY A 53 14.08 -26.60 -40.42
C GLY A 53 14.80 -25.39 -41.01
N GLY A 54 16.03 -25.18 -40.55
CA GLY A 54 16.92 -24.12 -41.02
C GLY A 54 16.94 -22.86 -40.13
N VAL A 55 17.52 -21.80 -40.69
CA VAL A 55 17.66 -20.48 -40.07
C VAL A 55 16.89 -19.49 -40.93
N SER A 56 15.93 -18.78 -40.35
CA SER A 56 15.27 -17.65 -41.01
C SER A 56 15.89 -16.36 -40.51
N LEU A 57 16.50 -15.59 -41.41
CA LEU A 57 17.17 -14.33 -41.11
C LEU A 57 16.47 -13.20 -41.85
N TYR A 58 16.11 -12.15 -41.14
CA TYR A 58 15.43 -10.98 -41.68
C TYR A 58 16.31 -9.77 -41.45
N TYR A 59 16.55 -9.01 -42.51
CA TYR A 59 17.43 -7.84 -42.51
C TYR A 59 16.64 -6.57 -42.78
N ASN A 60 17.12 -5.45 -42.25
CA ASN A 60 16.69 -4.13 -42.66
C ASN A 60 17.52 -3.69 -43.88
N GLY A 61 16.97 -3.88 -45.08
CA GLY A 61 17.65 -3.56 -46.35
C GLY A 61 18.51 -4.71 -46.89
N THR A 62 19.57 -4.37 -47.63
CA THR A 62 20.49 -5.36 -48.20
C THR A 62 21.22 -6.13 -47.08
N PRO A 63 21.28 -7.47 -47.12
CA PRO A 63 22.03 -8.25 -46.13
C PRO A 63 23.49 -7.81 -46.03
N ALA A 64 23.88 -7.39 -44.82
CA ALA A 64 25.22 -6.94 -44.47
C ALA A 64 25.41 -7.06 -42.94
N LEU A 65 26.65 -6.89 -42.46
CA LEU A 65 26.94 -6.83 -41.03
C LEU A 65 26.18 -5.67 -40.37
N GLY A 66 25.50 -5.92 -39.26
CA GLY A 66 24.68 -4.97 -38.51
C GLY A 66 23.24 -4.82 -39.01
N ASN A 67 22.88 -5.41 -40.16
CA ASN A 67 21.54 -5.26 -40.73
C ASN A 67 20.54 -6.33 -40.30
N LEU A 68 20.97 -7.38 -39.58
CA LEU A 68 20.07 -8.42 -39.06
C LEU A 68 19.13 -7.80 -38.02
N ILE A 69 17.81 -7.93 -38.21
CA ILE A 69 16.78 -7.41 -37.29
C ILE A 69 15.98 -8.51 -36.61
N LEU A 70 15.86 -9.70 -37.20
CA LEU A 70 15.17 -10.84 -36.61
C LEU A 70 15.79 -12.16 -37.05
N SER A 71 15.92 -13.11 -36.11
CA SER A 71 16.28 -14.50 -36.41
C SER A 71 15.28 -15.49 -35.84
N ILE A 72 15.06 -16.58 -36.56
CA ILE A 72 14.41 -17.81 -36.08
C ILE A 72 15.37 -18.96 -36.37
N ALA A 73 15.99 -19.52 -35.33
CA ALA A 73 17.02 -20.55 -35.48
C ALA A 73 16.89 -21.65 -34.42
N ALA A 74 17.17 -22.90 -34.79
CA ALA A 74 17.23 -24.00 -33.82
C ALA A 74 18.50 -23.96 -32.93
N ALA A 75 19.57 -23.36 -33.43
CA ALA A 75 20.84 -23.18 -32.73
C ALA A 75 21.41 -21.79 -33.04
N ALA A 76 22.22 -21.25 -32.13
CA ALA A 76 22.94 -20.00 -32.36
C ALA A 76 24.02 -20.18 -33.45
N GLY A 77 24.41 -19.10 -34.11
CA GLY A 77 25.43 -19.13 -35.16
C GLY A 77 25.81 -17.76 -35.68
N THR A 78 26.48 -17.74 -36.83
CA THR A 78 26.90 -16.53 -37.54
C THR A 78 26.51 -16.66 -39.01
N ASP A 79 25.87 -15.64 -39.56
CA ASP A 79 25.48 -15.64 -40.97
C ASP A 79 26.69 -15.37 -41.89
N PRO A 80 26.56 -15.52 -43.22
CA PRO A 80 27.66 -15.23 -44.17
C PRO A 80 28.14 -13.77 -44.17
N PHE A 81 27.41 -12.84 -43.56
CA PHE A 81 27.74 -11.43 -43.46
C PHE A 81 28.40 -11.07 -42.10
N GLY A 82 28.56 -12.04 -41.20
CA GLY A 82 29.19 -11.88 -39.89
C GLY A 82 28.23 -11.51 -38.74
N ASN A 83 26.92 -11.49 -38.95
CA ASN A 83 25.96 -11.24 -37.87
C ASN A 83 25.82 -12.46 -36.98
N ALA A 84 25.96 -12.29 -35.67
CA ALA A 84 25.64 -13.33 -34.71
C ALA A 84 24.11 -13.43 -34.54
N TYR A 85 23.59 -14.65 -34.57
CA TYR A 85 22.19 -14.95 -34.26
C TYR A 85 22.08 -15.99 -33.14
N ALA A 86 21.02 -15.92 -32.34
CA ALA A 86 20.77 -16.79 -31.19
C ALA A 86 19.82 -17.93 -31.55
N ALA A 87 19.79 -18.97 -30.71
CA ALA A 87 18.76 -20.00 -30.79
C ALA A 87 17.40 -19.44 -30.34
N GLY A 88 16.33 -19.86 -30.99
CA GLY A 88 14.96 -19.39 -30.77
C GLY A 88 14.56 -18.26 -31.71
N LEU A 89 13.54 -17.49 -31.29
CA LEU A 89 13.13 -16.24 -31.90
C LEU A 89 13.89 -15.10 -31.22
N THR A 90 14.62 -14.29 -31.98
CA THR A 90 15.37 -13.14 -31.43
C THR A 90 15.16 -11.91 -32.30
N LEU A 91 14.87 -10.78 -31.66
CA LEU A 91 14.78 -9.47 -32.28
C LEU A 91 16.07 -8.69 -31.96
N TYR A 92 16.73 -8.18 -32.99
CA TYR A 92 17.97 -7.39 -32.91
C TYR A 92 17.75 -5.90 -33.15
N ASP A 93 16.50 -5.50 -33.43
CA ASP A 93 16.15 -4.10 -33.66
C ASP A 93 16.42 -3.26 -32.39
N PRO A 94 17.26 -2.21 -32.47
CA PRO A 94 17.56 -1.34 -31.33
C PRO A 94 16.33 -0.58 -30.80
N THR A 95 15.25 -0.49 -31.57
CA THR A 95 13.98 0.11 -31.10
C THR A 95 13.16 -0.85 -30.23
N GLY A 96 13.44 -2.15 -30.28
CA GLY A 96 12.89 -3.16 -29.37
C GLY A 96 11.38 -3.38 -29.44
N THR A 97 10.68 -2.79 -30.41
CA THR A 97 9.22 -2.88 -30.50
C THR A 97 8.75 -4.10 -31.29
N ILE A 98 8.09 -5.04 -30.61
CA ILE A 98 7.27 -6.08 -31.24
C ILE A 98 5.83 -5.56 -31.27
N ASN A 99 5.36 -5.08 -32.43
CA ASN A 99 3.96 -4.72 -32.62
C ASN A 99 3.12 -5.97 -32.86
N LEU A 100 2.38 -6.40 -31.84
CA LEU A 100 1.40 -7.48 -31.92
C LEU A 100 0.03 -6.86 -32.21
N ASP A 101 -0.26 -6.58 -33.48
CA ASP A 101 -1.54 -6.01 -33.97
C ASP A 101 -2.70 -7.04 -33.95
N GLY A 102 -2.85 -7.74 -32.83
CA GLY A 102 -3.91 -8.72 -32.62
C GLY A 102 -4.68 -8.40 -31.36
N THR A 103 -5.99 -8.65 -31.36
CA THR A 103 -6.87 -8.49 -30.19
C THR A 103 -6.39 -9.25 -28.94
N ALA A 104 -5.51 -10.24 -29.09
CA ALA A 104 -4.77 -10.87 -28.01
C ALA A 104 -3.44 -11.47 -28.50
N ALA A 105 -2.36 -11.23 -27.76
CA ALA A 105 -1.14 -12.03 -27.83
C ALA A 105 -1.23 -13.15 -26.79
N THR A 106 -1.49 -14.39 -27.23
CA THR A 106 -1.48 -15.56 -26.35
C THR A 106 -0.07 -16.13 -26.25
N TRP A 107 0.54 -16.01 -25.07
CA TRP A 107 1.83 -16.60 -24.76
C TRP A 107 1.61 -17.95 -24.05
N ASN A 108 1.59 -19.04 -24.81
CA ASN A 108 1.48 -20.39 -24.24
C ASN A 108 2.86 -20.90 -23.87
N ALA A 109 3.20 -20.79 -22.59
CA ALA A 109 4.40 -21.40 -22.06
C ALA A 109 4.11 -22.86 -21.65
N THR A 110 4.59 -23.82 -22.43
CA THR A 110 4.51 -25.27 -22.15
C THR A 110 5.94 -25.79 -21.98
N PRO A 111 6.54 -25.76 -20.77
CA PRO A 111 6.15 -26.58 -19.61
C PRO A 111 6.07 -25.80 -18.28
N SER A 112 5.71 -26.47 -17.19
CA SER A 112 5.71 -25.90 -15.82
C SER A 112 7.04 -25.21 -15.50
N GLY A 113 7.02 -23.89 -15.32
CA GLY A 113 8.22 -23.09 -15.01
C GLY A 113 8.69 -22.14 -16.11
N ALA A 114 8.13 -22.20 -17.32
CA ALA A 114 8.37 -21.18 -18.34
C ALA A 114 7.51 -19.93 -18.03
N GLY A 115 8.06 -19.01 -17.22
CA GLY A 115 7.45 -17.69 -17.02
C GLY A 115 7.71 -16.78 -18.22
N ILE A 116 6.80 -15.82 -18.45
CA ILE A 116 7.12 -14.68 -19.32
C ILE A 116 8.09 -13.80 -18.53
N GLN A 117 9.39 -13.91 -18.82
CA GLN A 117 10.40 -13.07 -18.20
C GLN A 117 10.53 -11.78 -19.02
N VAL A 118 9.84 -10.72 -18.60
CA VAL A 118 10.05 -9.37 -19.14
C VAL A 118 11.21 -8.72 -18.39
N ALA A 119 12.44 -8.93 -18.87
CA ALA A 119 13.62 -8.25 -18.34
C ALA A 119 13.71 -6.84 -18.94
N VAL A 120 13.44 -5.81 -18.14
CA VAL A 120 13.64 -4.41 -18.54
C VAL A 120 14.97 -3.91 -17.97
N GLY A 121 15.91 -3.57 -18.85
CA GLY A 121 17.16 -2.91 -18.46
C GLY A 121 16.90 -1.44 -18.08
N GLY A 122 16.60 -1.18 -16.82
CA GLY A 122 16.47 0.19 -16.27
C GLY A 122 15.16 0.94 -16.59
N GLY A 123 14.20 0.31 -17.27
CA GLY A 123 12.87 0.87 -17.55
C GLY A 123 11.76 0.29 -16.66
N SER A 124 10.57 0.88 -16.71
CA SER A 124 9.36 0.32 -16.07
C SER A 124 8.61 -0.61 -17.03
N VAL A 125 8.14 -1.77 -16.54
CA VAL A 125 7.13 -2.57 -17.25
C VAL A 125 5.75 -2.03 -16.89
N LEU A 126 4.97 -1.62 -17.89
CA LEU A 126 3.54 -1.37 -17.72
C LEU A 126 2.76 -2.65 -18.08
N MET A 127 2.28 -3.36 -17.06
CA MET A 127 1.31 -4.45 -17.24
C MET A 127 -0.08 -3.95 -16.91
N GLN A 128 -0.90 -3.74 -17.93
CA GLN A 128 -2.31 -3.39 -17.76
C GLN A 128 -3.16 -4.66 -17.80
N PHE A 129 -3.70 -5.05 -16.64
CA PHE A 129 -4.65 -6.15 -16.57
C PHE A 129 -6.07 -5.63 -16.81
N SER A 130 -6.84 -6.33 -17.63
CA SER A 130 -8.29 -6.13 -17.72
C SER A 130 -8.93 -6.55 -16.38
N PRO A 131 -9.97 -5.88 -15.89
CA PRO A 131 -10.56 -6.12 -14.57
C PRO A 131 -11.19 -7.51 -14.35
N THR A 132 -11.12 -8.42 -15.31
CA THR A 132 -11.62 -9.79 -15.17
C THR A 132 -10.58 -10.68 -14.49
N VAL A 133 -10.67 -10.72 -13.15
CA VAL A 133 -10.05 -11.68 -12.20
C VAL A 133 -8.70 -12.27 -12.65
N VAL A 134 -7.63 -11.56 -12.32
CA VAL A 134 -6.28 -12.15 -12.31
C VAL A 134 -6.10 -12.86 -10.97
N SER A 135 -6.44 -14.15 -10.93
CA SER A 135 -6.08 -15.03 -9.80
C SER A 135 -4.71 -15.66 -10.09
N GLY A 136 -3.75 -15.49 -9.17
CA GLY A 136 -2.49 -16.24 -9.19
C GLY A 136 -1.27 -15.59 -9.86
N VAL A 137 -1.26 -14.26 -10.10
CA VAL A 137 0.00 -13.60 -10.50
C VAL A 137 0.94 -13.51 -9.31
N THR A 138 1.99 -14.33 -9.33
CA THR A 138 3.09 -14.26 -8.36
C THR A 138 4.14 -13.29 -8.87
N TRP A 139 4.25 -12.13 -8.24
CA TRP A 139 5.30 -11.15 -8.55
C TRP A 139 6.58 -11.52 -7.80
N ASN A 140 7.49 -12.20 -8.48
CA ASN A 140 8.78 -12.58 -7.89
C ASN A 140 9.81 -11.46 -8.15
N ASN A 141 9.78 -10.41 -7.33
CA ASN A 141 10.72 -9.30 -7.44
C ASN A 141 12.02 -9.63 -6.68
N GLY A 142 12.95 -10.32 -7.35
CA GLY A 142 14.26 -10.66 -6.80
C GLY A 142 15.26 -9.49 -6.76
N ALA A 143 14.90 -8.31 -7.27
CA ALA A 143 15.78 -7.14 -7.29
C ALA A 143 15.57 -6.29 -6.02
N THR A 144 16.59 -6.26 -5.16
CA THR A 144 16.70 -5.31 -4.06
C THR A 144 16.59 -3.87 -4.59
N GLY A 145 15.48 -3.18 -4.28
CA GLY A 145 15.29 -1.75 -4.57
C GLY A 145 14.29 -1.38 -5.67
N ALA A 146 13.59 -2.33 -6.30
CA ALA A 146 12.55 -2.00 -7.27
C ALA A 146 11.21 -1.67 -6.59
N THR A 147 10.74 -0.42 -6.69
CA THR A 147 9.41 0.02 -6.26
C THR A 147 8.35 -0.40 -7.28
N THR A 148 7.48 -1.33 -6.92
CA THR A 148 6.28 -1.66 -7.71
C THR A 148 5.13 -0.75 -7.31
N GLN A 149 4.70 0.16 -8.20
CA GLN A 149 3.46 0.91 -8.05
C GLN A 149 2.31 0.18 -8.74
N SER A 150 1.44 -0.45 -7.95
CA SER A 150 0.13 -0.92 -8.40
C SER A 150 -0.84 0.26 -8.34
N ARG A 151 -1.17 0.83 -9.50
CA ARG A 151 -2.18 1.90 -9.61
C ARG A 151 -3.51 1.27 -9.98
N LEU A 152 -4.29 0.92 -8.97
CA LEU A 152 -5.63 0.33 -9.12
C LEU A 152 -6.68 1.43 -9.38
N GLY A 153 -7.61 1.15 -10.31
CA GLY A 153 -8.67 2.08 -10.71
C GLY A 153 -9.70 2.40 -9.61
N THR A 154 -10.59 3.34 -9.92
CA THR A 154 -11.41 4.14 -8.98
C THR A 154 -12.48 3.40 -8.17
N ASN A 155 -12.60 2.08 -8.24
CA ASN A 155 -13.64 1.33 -7.53
C ASN A 155 -13.01 0.45 -6.44
N THR A 156 -12.98 0.99 -5.22
CA THR A 156 -12.57 0.37 -3.94
C THR A 156 -11.25 -0.40 -3.98
N PRO A 157 -10.10 0.24 -3.68
CA PRO A 157 -8.81 -0.44 -3.68
C PRO A 157 -8.72 -1.37 -2.48
N LEU A 158 -8.82 -2.68 -2.73
CA LEU A 158 -8.40 -3.68 -1.77
C LEU A 158 -6.94 -4.00 -2.08
N VAL A 159 -6.04 -3.43 -1.27
CA VAL A 159 -4.60 -3.65 -1.39
C VAL A 159 -4.24 -4.89 -0.58
N PHE A 160 -3.98 -6.00 -1.27
CA PHE A 160 -3.34 -7.16 -0.66
C PHE A 160 -1.82 -6.98 -0.77
N ILE A 161 -1.16 -6.77 0.37
CA ILE A 161 0.29 -6.92 0.49
C ILE A 161 0.51 -8.26 1.18
N GLU A 162 0.73 -9.29 0.37
CA GLU A 162 1.20 -10.57 0.87
C GLU A 162 2.74 -10.53 0.90
N SER A 163 3.34 -10.85 2.05
CA SER A 163 4.78 -11.06 2.11
C SER A 163 5.12 -12.22 1.18
N PRO A 164 6.06 -12.07 0.23
CA PRO A 164 6.37 -13.09 -0.77
C PRO A 164 6.96 -14.37 -0.17
N THR A 165 7.24 -14.39 1.13
CA THR A 165 7.78 -15.56 1.79
C THR A 165 6.93 -15.94 3.00
N ASN A 166 6.23 -17.08 2.90
CA ASN A 166 5.93 -17.95 4.04
C ASN A 166 7.23 -18.56 4.61
N SER A 167 8.32 -17.79 4.65
CA SER A 167 9.57 -18.24 5.20
C SER A 167 9.40 -18.18 6.71
N ALA A 168 9.32 -19.35 7.33
CA ALA A 168 9.31 -19.54 8.78
C ALA A 168 10.62 -19.08 9.46
N THR A 169 11.43 -18.21 8.84
CA THR A 169 12.58 -17.57 9.48
C THR A 169 12.07 -16.38 10.30
N PRO A 170 12.18 -16.43 11.64
CA PRO A 170 11.87 -15.30 12.49
C PRO A 170 12.83 -14.16 12.17
N GLY A 171 12.35 -13.05 11.59
CA GLY A 171 13.18 -11.87 11.35
C GLY A 171 12.81 -11.01 10.15
N ALA A 172 11.98 -11.48 9.22
CA ALA A 172 11.53 -10.64 8.10
C ALA A 172 10.48 -9.62 8.58
N THR A 173 10.90 -8.39 8.82
CA THR A 173 10.00 -7.26 9.12
C THR A 173 9.44 -6.71 7.81
N ALA A 174 8.16 -6.99 7.53
CA ALA A 174 7.43 -6.26 6.51
C ALA A 174 6.98 -4.91 7.11
N THR A 175 7.55 -3.81 6.63
CA THR A 175 7.10 -2.47 7.00
C THR A 175 5.99 -2.03 6.05
N LEU A 176 4.77 -1.92 6.58
CA LEU A 176 3.66 -1.27 5.87
C LEU A 176 3.77 0.24 6.09
N SER A 177 4.24 0.98 5.09
CA SER A 177 4.20 2.44 5.10
C SER A 177 3.01 2.94 4.29
N LEU A 178 1.98 3.42 4.98
CA LEU A 178 0.80 4.05 4.36
C LEU A 178 1.09 5.54 4.19
N TYR A 179 1.49 5.96 2.98
CA TYR A 179 1.56 7.38 2.61
C TYR A 179 0.30 7.74 1.84
N GLY A 180 -0.65 8.42 2.48
CA GLY A 180 -1.93 8.74 1.84
C GLY A 180 -2.69 9.86 2.54
N GLY A 181 -2.32 11.10 2.27
CA GLY A 181 -3.16 12.27 2.52
C GLY A 181 -2.63 13.48 1.75
N PRO A 182 -3.48 14.33 1.13
CA PRO A 182 -3.03 15.59 0.57
C PRO A 182 -2.39 16.41 1.70
N GLN A 183 -1.15 16.86 1.50
CA GLN A 183 -0.55 17.88 2.35
C GLN A 183 -1.41 19.15 2.26
N THR A 184 -2.30 19.34 3.21
CA THR A 184 -2.73 20.69 3.54
C THR A 184 -1.52 21.37 4.17
N SER A 185 -1.32 22.65 3.88
CA SER A 185 -0.10 23.41 4.16
C SER A 185 0.27 23.57 5.66
N ASN A 186 -0.44 22.90 6.56
CA ASN A 186 -0.23 22.98 8.00
C ASN A 186 0.13 21.61 8.57
N GLY A 187 1.37 21.18 8.36
CA GLY A 187 2.23 20.43 9.32
C GLY A 187 1.76 19.17 10.07
N ASP A 188 0.49 18.80 10.08
CA ASP A 188 -0.08 17.70 10.85
C ASP A 188 -0.89 16.80 9.93
N VAL A 189 -0.38 15.60 9.64
CA VAL A 189 -1.06 14.63 8.78
C VAL A 189 -1.36 13.32 9.51
N LEU A 190 -1.21 13.24 10.84
CA LEU A 190 -1.43 11.98 11.56
C LEU A 190 -2.13 12.12 12.92
N SER A 191 -2.87 13.19 13.19
CA SER A 191 -3.73 13.22 14.37
C SER A 191 -5.03 12.43 14.09
N GLU A 192 -5.05 11.18 14.57
CA GLU A 192 -6.23 10.39 14.95
C GLU A 192 -7.17 9.78 13.90
N ALA A 193 -7.30 10.31 12.68
CA ALA A 193 -8.53 10.02 11.92
C ALA A 193 -8.61 8.71 11.09
N ILE A 194 -7.56 7.87 10.94
CA ILE A 194 -7.66 6.68 10.04
C ILE A 194 -7.10 5.39 10.66
N VAL A 195 -7.35 5.16 11.94
CA VAL A 195 -7.34 3.79 12.50
C VAL A 195 -8.63 3.49 13.29
N ASP A 196 -9.65 4.34 13.21
CA ASP A 196 -10.94 4.08 13.87
C ASP A 196 -11.87 3.14 13.05
N ALA A 197 -11.67 3.07 11.73
CA ALA A 197 -12.50 2.24 10.84
C ALA A 197 -11.80 0.96 10.32
N ALA A 198 -10.50 0.79 10.58
CA ALA A 198 -9.78 -0.41 10.16
C ALA A 198 -10.08 -1.54 11.15
N ARG A 199 -11.15 -2.29 10.87
CA ARG A 199 -11.32 -3.66 11.41
C ARG A 199 -10.11 -4.47 10.94
N THR A 200 -9.04 -4.43 11.71
CA THR A 200 -7.78 -5.09 11.39
C THR A 200 -7.97 -6.56 11.71
N TRP A 201 -8.32 -7.36 10.69
CA TRP A 201 -8.46 -8.79 10.86
C TRP A 201 -7.07 -9.43 10.85
N ILE A 202 -6.54 -9.75 12.04
CA ILE A 202 -5.23 -10.38 12.15
C ILE A 202 -5.42 -11.90 12.26
N ASN A 203 -5.29 -12.61 11.14
CA ASN A 203 -5.39 -14.08 11.06
C ASN A 203 -4.06 -14.77 11.41
N SER A 204 -3.48 -14.47 12.58
CA SER A 204 -2.31 -15.22 13.08
C SER A 204 -2.46 -15.52 14.56
N ASN A 205 -2.06 -16.73 14.98
CA ASN A 205 -2.20 -17.25 16.35
C ASN A 205 -1.50 -16.41 17.45
N ALA A 206 -0.76 -15.35 17.12
CA ALA A 206 -0.26 -14.36 18.07
C ALA A 206 0.12 -13.07 17.33
N ALA A 207 -0.77 -12.06 17.34
CA ALA A 207 -0.39 -10.70 17.00
C ALA A 207 -0.68 -9.78 18.18
N TRP A 208 0.38 -9.14 18.66
CA TRP A 208 0.33 -8.21 19.76
C TRP A 208 0.34 -6.81 19.17
N VAL A 209 -0.77 -6.08 19.27
CA VAL A 209 -0.77 -4.64 19.00
C VAL A 209 -0.15 -3.98 20.22
N THR A 210 1.16 -3.72 20.16
CA THR A 210 1.86 -2.93 21.18
C THR A 210 1.90 -1.48 20.70
N GLY A 211 0.82 -0.76 20.99
CA GLY A 211 0.79 0.69 20.93
C GLY A 211 0.55 1.22 22.33
N ALA A 212 1.47 2.04 22.85
CA ALA A 212 1.20 2.83 24.04
C ALA A 212 0.22 3.95 23.65
N TRP A 213 -1.07 3.60 23.53
CA TRP A 213 -2.17 4.56 23.38
C TRP A 213 -2.48 5.23 24.73
N THR A 214 -1.44 5.68 25.42
CA THR A 214 -1.64 6.53 26.61
C THR A 214 -1.87 7.93 26.10
N LYS A 215 -3.13 8.36 26.12
CA LYS A 215 -3.48 9.78 26.03
C LYS A 215 -2.61 10.53 27.04
N LEU A 216 -1.96 11.62 26.63
CA LEU A 216 -1.19 12.43 27.58
C LEU A 216 -2.17 13.08 28.57
N ASN A 217 -1.79 13.15 29.85
CA ASN A 217 -2.58 13.85 30.85
C ASN A 217 -2.80 15.31 30.42
N GLU A 218 -4.01 15.83 30.59
CA GLU A 218 -4.26 17.24 30.39
C GLU A 218 -3.55 18.10 31.45
N ALA A 219 -3.30 19.37 31.11
CA ALA A 219 -2.88 20.36 32.08
C ALA A 219 -3.98 20.57 33.14
N TRP A 220 -3.57 20.80 34.39
CA TRP A 220 -4.50 21.12 35.46
C TRP A 220 -5.23 22.44 35.19
N GLN A 221 -6.54 22.44 35.45
CA GLN A 221 -7.42 23.58 35.28
C GLN A 221 -7.94 24.06 36.64
N THR A 222 -8.08 25.38 36.78
CA THR A 222 -8.72 26.00 37.95
C THR A 222 -10.21 26.24 37.66
N PRO A 223 -11.13 25.95 38.61
CA PRO A 223 -12.53 26.32 38.48
C PRO A 223 -12.70 27.81 38.16
N ALA A 224 -13.48 28.14 37.13
CA ALA A 224 -13.70 29.53 36.70
C ALA A 224 -14.37 30.39 37.80
N SER A 225 -15.24 29.78 38.60
CA SER A 225 -15.89 30.41 39.74
C SER A 225 -16.29 29.36 40.77
N LEU A 226 -16.24 29.73 42.05
CA LEU A 226 -16.81 28.95 43.14
C LEU A 226 -18.21 29.48 43.51
N GLY A 227 -19.06 28.62 44.05
CA GLY A 227 -20.38 28.97 44.56
C GLY A 227 -20.30 29.96 45.73
N THR A 228 -21.37 30.71 45.97
CA THR A 228 -21.42 31.69 47.05
C THR A 228 -21.12 31.04 48.41
N GLY A 229 -20.23 31.63 49.20
CA GLY A 229 -19.83 31.07 50.49
C GLY A 229 -18.66 30.07 50.43
N TRP A 230 -17.99 29.96 49.28
CA TRP A 230 -16.77 29.16 49.09
C TRP A 230 -15.59 30.03 48.65
N ALA A 231 -14.38 29.64 49.05
CA ALA A 231 -13.12 30.21 48.58
C ALA A 231 -12.10 29.10 48.29
N ALA A 232 -11.16 29.39 47.38
CA ALA A 232 -10.17 28.43 46.91
C ALA A 232 -9.02 28.25 47.93
N GLY A 233 -8.53 27.02 48.07
CA GLY A 233 -7.52 26.66 49.07
C GLY A 233 -8.11 26.44 50.47
N PRO A 234 -7.30 25.95 51.43
CA PRO A 234 -7.73 25.84 52.82
C PRO A 234 -7.81 27.23 53.47
N SER A 235 -8.62 27.37 54.52
CA SER A 235 -8.72 28.58 55.35
C SER A 235 -7.43 28.88 56.12
N GLY A 236 -6.58 27.88 56.31
CA GLY A 236 -5.18 28.00 56.72
C GLY A 236 -4.36 26.79 56.25
N GLY A 237 -3.11 27.02 55.82
CA GLY A 237 -2.20 25.95 55.38
C GLY A 237 -1.65 26.13 53.97
N THR A 238 -0.99 25.09 53.45
CA THR A 238 -0.25 25.11 52.17
C THR A 238 -0.79 24.12 51.13
N VAL A 239 -1.96 23.52 51.36
CA VAL A 239 -2.57 22.63 50.37
C VAL A 239 -2.99 23.44 49.14
N GLN A 240 -2.72 22.89 47.96
CA GLN A 240 -3.03 23.55 46.69
C GLN A 240 -4.53 23.87 46.56
N PRO A 241 -4.88 25.00 45.91
CA PRO A 241 -6.26 25.30 45.57
C PRO A 241 -6.90 24.21 44.70
N LEU A 242 -8.23 24.10 44.77
CA LEU A 242 -9.01 23.16 43.97
C LEU A 242 -8.70 23.28 42.46
N GLN A 243 -8.42 22.15 41.83
CA GLN A 243 -8.12 22.03 40.41
C GLN A 243 -8.66 20.71 39.84
N PHE A 244 -8.77 20.61 38.51
CA PHE A 244 -9.26 19.41 37.82
C PHE A 244 -8.56 19.18 36.47
N ARG A 245 -8.60 17.94 35.95
CA ARG A 245 -8.11 17.56 34.60
C ARG A 245 -8.69 16.21 34.15
N THR A 246 -8.46 15.81 32.90
CA THR A 246 -8.53 14.39 32.52
C THR A 246 -7.16 13.72 32.57
N ASP A 247 -7.11 12.47 33.03
CA ASP A 247 -5.89 11.65 33.01
C ASP A 247 -5.78 10.80 31.73
N ALA A 248 -4.67 10.06 31.62
CA ALA A 248 -4.36 9.19 30.48
C ALA A 248 -5.37 8.05 30.23
N MET A 249 -6.25 7.78 31.20
CA MET A 249 -7.30 6.75 31.13
C MET A 249 -8.68 7.36 30.95
N ASP A 250 -8.78 8.65 30.60
CA ASP A 250 -10.03 9.40 30.52
C ASP A 250 -10.82 9.40 31.85
N ASN A 251 -10.14 9.45 33.00
CA ASN A 251 -10.78 9.76 34.26
C ASN A 251 -10.75 11.27 34.52
N LEU A 252 -11.84 11.80 35.07
CA LEU A 252 -11.85 13.12 35.70
C LEU A 252 -11.11 13.02 37.02
N VAL A 253 -10.06 13.80 37.16
CA VAL A 253 -9.34 13.97 38.42
C VAL A 253 -9.64 15.35 38.98
N ILE A 254 -10.07 15.42 40.25
CA ILE A 254 -10.22 16.66 41.01
C ILE A 254 -9.33 16.55 42.26
N ASP A 255 -8.50 17.55 42.48
CA ASP A 255 -7.50 17.58 43.55
C ASP A 255 -7.42 18.98 44.16
N GLY A 256 -7.02 19.07 45.43
CA GLY A 256 -6.83 20.31 46.17
C GLY A 256 -7.90 20.60 47.22
N ALA A 257 -7.95 21.84 47.67
CA ALA A 257 -8.83 22.26 48.77
C ALA A 257 -9.68 23.50 48.44
N VAL A 258 -10.80 23.60 49.15
CA VAL A 258 -11.62 24.81 49.31
C VAL A 258 -11.96 25.00 50.77
N HIS A 259 -12.43 26.18 51.14
CA HIS A 259 -13.01 26.41 52.46
C HIS A 259 -14.30 27.21 52.39
N THR A 260 -15.14 27.06 53.41
CA THR A 260 -16.36 27.87 53.55
C THR A 260 -16.02 29.28 54.04
N THR A 261 -16.63 30.30 53.42
CA THR A 261 -16.55 31.71 53.86
C THR A 261 -17.82 32.17 54.57
N SER A 262 -18.82 31.29 54.68
CA SER A 262 -20.13 31.51 55.28
C SER A 262 -20.54 30.28 56.12
N THR A 263 -21.43 30.47 57.08
CA THR A 263 -22.12 29.38 57.81
C THR A 263 -23.24 28.73 57.01
N THR A 264 -23.57 29.29 55.84
CA THR A 264 -24.58 28.79 54.88
C THR A 264 -24.03 28.83 53.46
N PRO A 265 -22.95 28.09 53.16
CA PRO A 265 -22.39 28.05 51.81
C PRO A 265 -23.40 27.43 50.83
N ALA A 266 -23.30 27.81 49.54
CA ALA A 266 -24.09 27.19 48.49
C ALA A 266 -23.83 25.68 48.43
N ALA A 267 -24.86 24.89 48.13
CA ALA A 267 -24.73 23.43 48.02
C ALA A 267 -23.72 23.01 46.93
N THR A 268 -23.67 23.76 45.82
CA THR A 268 -22.68 23.56 44.74
C THR A 268 -21.43 24.38 45.02
N ILE A 269 -20.29 23.72 45.04
CA ILE A 269 -18.96 24.33 45.22
C ILE A 269 -18.50 24.95 43.91
N PHE A 270 -18.61 24.22 42.79
CA PHE A 270 -18.39 24.74 41.45
C PHE A 270 -19.07 23.83 40.40
N THR A 271 -19.09 24.27 39.14
CA THR A 271 -19.63 23.49 38.02
C THR A 271 -18.54 23.22 37.00
N LEU A 272 -18.37 21.95 36.62
CA LEU A 272 -17.42 21.51 35.59
C LEU A 272 -17.84 22.01 34.20
N PRO A 273 -16.88 22.41 33.33
CA PRO A 273 -17.14 22.65 31.91
C PRO A 273 -17.69 21.40 31.23
N THR A 274 -18.45 21.55 30.14
CA THR A 274 -19.17 20.45 29.48
C THR A 274 -18.30 19.22 29.19
N GLY A 275 -17.05 19.42 28.75
CA GLY A 275 -16.10 18.33 28.44
C GLY A 275 -15.59 17.53 29.65
N TYR A 276 -15.93 17.92 30.88
CA TYR A 276 -15.50 17.23 32.11
C TYR A 276 -16.68 16.62 32.87
N ARG A 277 -17.90 16.69 32.34
CA ARG A 277 -19.10 16.26 33.06
C ARG A 277 -19.25 14.75 32.98
N PRO A 278 -19.43 14.04 34.12
CA PRO A 278 -19.72 12.62 34.07
C PRO A 278 -21.13 12.40 33.54
N LYS A 279 -21.36 11.33 32.77
CA LYS A 279 -22.68 11.01 32.20
C LYS A 279 -23.74 10.66 33.26
N VAL A 280 -23.30 10.16 34.41
CA VAL A 280 -24.14 9.80 35.57
C VAL A 280 -23.57 10.44 36.82
N THR A 281 -24.40 10.64 37.84
CA THR A 281 -23.93 11.15 39.13
C THR A 281 -22.91 10.19 39.74
N ARG A 282 -21.79 10.74 40.20
CA ARG A 282 -20.67 9.99 40.80
C ARG A 282 -20.42 10.53 42.19
N ARG A 283 -20.01 9.64 43.09
CA ARG A 283 -19.65 9.97 44.47
C ARG A 283 -18.25 9.48 44.75
N SER A 284 -17.46 10.32 45.38
CA SER A 284 -16.13 9.98 45.88
C SER A 284 -16.04 10.33 47.36
N PRO A 285 -15.37 9.53 48.19
CA PRO A 285 -15.01 9.94 49.54
C PRO A 285 -14.25 11.27 49.52
N GLY A 286 -14.46 12.08 50.55
CA GLY A 286 -13.73 13.32 50.81
C GLY A 286 -13.63 13.57 52.31
N VAL A 287 -12.82 14.55 52.70
CA VAL A 287 -12.64 14.91 54.11
C VAL A 287 -12.91 16.40 54.27
N SER A 288 -13.70 16.77 55.27
CA SER A 288 -13.82 18.15 55.72
C SER A 288 -13.13 18.34 57.07
N ASN A 289 -12.42 19.45 57.27
CA ASN A 289 -11.81 19.80 58.55
C ASN A 289 -12.42 21.11 59.07
N SER A 290 -13.00 21.07 60.27
CA SER A 290 -13.51 22.26 60.97
C SER A 290 -12.86 22.35 62.34
N GLY A 291 -12.07 23.40 62.58
CA GLY A 291 -11.39 23.62 63.86
C GLY A 291 -10.46 22.48 64.30
N GLY A 292 -9.85 21.75 63.35
CA GLY A 292 -8.97 20.62 63.63
C GLY A 292 -9.68 19.25 63.70
N THR A 293 -11.01 19.21 63.57
CA THR A 293 -11.76 17.95 63.53
C THR A 293 -12.03 17.50 62.11
N ALA A 294 -11.38 16.41 61.69
CA ALA A 294 -11.63 15.77 60.39
C ALA A 294 -12.94 14.96 60.41
N THR A 295 -13.80 15.19 59.44
CA THR A 295 -15.06 14.47 59.23
C THR A 295 -15.09 13.89 57.82
N ALA A 296 -15.34 12.59 57.70
CA ALA A 296 -15.53 11.94 56.40
C ALA A 296 -16.82 12.44 55.73
N ARG A 297 -16.74 12.76 54.44
CA ARG A 297 -17.82 13.26 53.59
C ARG A 297 -17.80 12.53 52.25
N TYR A 298 -18.78 12.79 51.40
CA TYR A 298 -18.73 12.43 49.99
C TYR A 298 -18.81 13.68 49.14
N ALA A 299 -17.89 13.80 48.19
CA ALA A 299 -18.00 14.70 47.06
C ALA A 299 -18.95 14.06 46.03
N GLU A 300 -20.00 14.78 45.64
CA GLU A 300 -20.93 14.36 44.59
C GLU A 300 -20.73 15.23 43.35
N ILE A 301 -20.55 14.57 42.21
CA ILE A 301 -20.44 15.18 40.89
C ILE A 301 -21.62 14.69 40.07
N ASN A 302 -22.62 15.53 39.85
CA ASN A 302 -23.81 15.14 39.10
C ASN A 302 -23.60 15.25 37.58
N SER A 303 -24.57 14.78 36.80
CA SER A 303 -24.50 14.81 35.33
C SER A 303 -24.53 16.21 34.71
N ASN A 304 -24.92 17.24 35.48
CA ASN A 304 -24.82 18.63 35.06
C ASN A 304 -23.43 19.24 35.34
N GLY A 305 -22.51 18.46 35.92
CA GLY A 305 -21.17 18.90 36.30
C GLY A 305 -21.09 19.61 37.64
N ASN A 306 -22.17 19.68 38.43
CA ASN A 306 -22.12 20.33 39.74
C ASN A 306 -21.33 19.46 40.71
N VAL A 307 -20.27 20.02 41.26
CA VAL A 307 -19.47 19.44 42.33
C VAL A 307 -19.98 19.98 43.65
N SER A 308 -20.39 19.07 44.53
CA SER A 308 -21.01 19.38 45.83
C SER A 308 -20.50 18.43 46.90
N ILE A 309 -20.81 18.73 48.15
CA ILE A 309 -20.62 17.80 49.27
C ILE A 309 -21.98 17.46 49.86
N ASN A 310 -22.20 16.19 50.18
CA ASN A 310 -23.46 15.75 50.78
C ASN A 310 -23.50 16.05 52.29
N ALA A 311 -23.47 17.34 52.64
CA ALA A 311 -23.53 17.81 54.03
C ALA A 311 -23.90 19.29 54.14
N ASN A 312 -24.70 19.62 55.15
CA ASN A 312 -24.83 20.99 55.63
C ASN A 312 -23.56 21.35 56.41
N ILE A 313 -22.69 22.18 55.84
CA ILE A 313 -21.60 22.81 56.60
C ILE A 313 -22.17 24.07 57.26
N ALA A 314 -22.29 24.04 58.59
CA ALA A 314 -22.85 25.14 59.38
C ALA A 314 -21.80 26.10 59.97
N THR A 315 -20.53 25.91 59.63
CA THR A 315 -19.40 26.66 60.21
C THR A 315 -18.57 27.29 59.10
N ALA A 316 -18.25 28.58 59.21
CA ALA A 316 -17.27 29.22 58.33
C ALA A 316 -15.87 28.67 58.59
N SER A 317 -14.95 28.83 57.65
CA SER A 317 -13.58 28.32 57.70
C SER A 317 -13.50 26.79 57.86
N THR A 318 -14.48 26.07 57.31
CA THR A 318 -14.39 24.61 57.20
C THR A 318 -13.70 24.28 55.89
N ASP A 319 -12.54 23.63 55.97
CA ASP A 319 -11.81 23.16 54.80
C ASP A 319 -12.45 21.88 54.25
N VAL A 320 -12.42 21.72 52.93
CA VAL A 320 -12.84 20.50 52.24
C VAL A 320 -11.72 20.11 51.28
N TYR A 321 -11.22 18.88 51.45
CA TYR A 321 -10.11 18.32 50.69
C TYR A 321 -10.64 17.32 49.66
N PHE A 322 -10.17 17.45 48.43
CA PHE A 322 -10.54 16.62 47.29
C PHE A 322 -9.35 15.78 46.83
N GLU A 323 -9.59 14.48 46.68
CA GLU A 323 -8.74 13.57 45.93
C GLU A 323 -9.70 12.59 45.23
N VAL A 324 -10.24 13.06 44.10
CA VAL A 324 -11.34 12.40 43.40
C VAL A 324 -10.85 11.95 42.04
N SER A 325 -11.03 10.67 41.73
CA SER A 325 -10.87 10.13 40.38
C SER A 325 -12.15 9.42 39.97
N VAL A 326 -12.73 9.86 38.85
CA VAL A 326 -14.02 9.39 38.35
C VAL A 326 -13.88 9.00 36.88
N PRO A 327 -14.15 7.73 36.50
CA PRO A 327 -14.16 7.33 35.11
C PRO A 327 -15.22 8.10 34.32
N LEU A 328 -14.79 8.82 33.26
CA LEU A 328 -15.69 9.66 32.49
C LEU A 328 -16.56 8.90 31.48
N GLY A 329 -16.25 7.62 31.20
CA GLY A 329 -17.13 6.66 30.53
C GLY A 329 -18.11 7.29 29.52
N ASN A 330 -17.56 7.86 28.45
CA ASN A 330 -18.19 8.66 27.40
C ASN A 330 -18.79 10.00 27.86
N ILE A 331 -17.92 11.01 27.83
CA ILE A 331 -18.23 12.45 27.92
C ILE A 331 -19.33 12.79 26.90
N THR A 332 -20.31 13.62 27.30
CA THR A 332 -21.33 14.20 26.39
C THR A 332 -20.84 15.42 25.65
#